data_AF-A0A2U2SJV6-F1
#
_entry.id   AF-A0A2U2SJV6-F1
#
_cell.length_a   1.000
_cell.length_b   1.000
_cell.length_c   1.000
_cell.angle_alpha   90.00
_cell.angle_beta   90.00
_cell.angle_gamma   90.00
#
_symmetry.space_group_name_H-M   'P 1'
#
loop_
_entity.id
_entity.type
_entity.pdbx_description
1 polymer ?
#
loop_
_entity_poly.entity_id
_entity_poly.type
_entity_poly.pdbx_seq_one_letter_code
_entity_poly.pdbx_strand_id
1 'polypeptide(L)'
;MIAIGYVTIGVFPFAPMESDGNHIANGVHQMLLQAPSKNPFSYRYEAQSGTYWLIYGLSKISSLQPLDAFCLLSALSALVFLLGASLSLARLTGEDFALVGLMLLAFQEVWTNAFYANSNILAGAFLFSGFLVAIDRKTIRALILAGVLLGLSVWMRFDAVLMFAVLPLLIGGKSWREIGLKTFLIASLAAVIVLIALCLSNVSLSEILLSSQRHFQLRAAPPLAWAFPG
;
A
#
# COMPACT_ATOMS: atom_id res chain seq x y z
N MET A 1 -26.33 5.79 15.68
CA MET A 1 -26.63 4.54 16.42
C MET A 1 -26.16 3.28 15.70
N ILE A 2 -26.25 3.16 14.36
CA ILE A 2 -25.76 1.97 13.64
C ILE A 2 -24.23 1.80 13.75
N ALA A 3 -23.44 2.88 13.65
CA ALA A 3 -21.98 2.83 13.84
C ALA A 3 -21.56 2.42 15.26
N ILE A 4 -22.30 2.87 16.28
CA ILE A 4 -22.06 2.46 17.68
C ILE A 4 -22.46 0.99 17.84
N GLY A 5 -23.62 0.58 17.33
CA GLY A 5 -24.07 -0.81 17.33
C GLY A 5 -23.07 -1.77 16.67
N TYR A 6 -22.50 -1.37 15.53
CA TYR A 6 -21.49 -2.14 14.82
C TYR A 6 -20.17 -2.25 15.59
N VAL A 7 -19.71 -1.17 16.22
CA VAL A 7 -18.50 -1.17 17.09
C VAL A 7 -18.74 -1.94 18.40
N THR A 8 -19.97 -1.95 18.93
CA THR A 8 -20.30 -2.63 20.20
C THR A 8 -20.67 -4.10 20.04
N ILE A 9 -21.17 -4.52 18.87
CA ILE A 9 -21.61 -5.91 18.59
C ILE A 9 -20.53 -6.66 17.78
N GLY A 10 -19.77 -5.94 16.95
CA GLY A 10 -18.67 -6.48 16.16
C GLY A 10 -17.36 -6.53 16.95
N VAL A 11 -17.23 -7.55 17.81
CA VAL A 11 -15.96 -8.20 18.19
C VAL A 11 -14.90 -7.26 18.78
N PHE A 12 -14.73 -7.36 20.10
CA PHE A 12 -13.52 -6.94 20.84
C PHE A 12 -12.26 -7.06 19.99
N PRO A 13 -11.38 -6.03 19.88
CA PRO A 13 -10.12 -6.17 19.18
C PRO A 13 -9.17 -6.94 20.10
N PHE A 14 -9.35 -8.25 20.22
CA PHE A 14 -8.18 -9.11 20.32
C PHE A 14 -7.45 -8.88 19.02
N ALA A 15 -6.48 -7.96 19.02
CA ALA A 15 -5.70 -7.58 17.86
C ALA A 15 -5.29 -8.86 17.13
N PRO A 16 -5.87 -9.16 15.95
CA PRO A 16 -5.31 -10.23 15.16
C PRO A 16 -3.97 -9.66 14.70
N MET A 17 -2.89 -10.05 15.38
CA MET A 17 -1.56 -9.85 14.82
C MET A 17 -1.57 -10.62 13.50
N GLU A 18 -1.71 -9.89 12.39
CA GLU A 18 -1.59 -10.50 11.08
C GLU A 18 -0.17 -11.04 10.95
N SER A 19 -0.06 -12.33 10.60
CA SER A 19 1.24 -13.02 10.48
C SER A 19 2.20 -12.24 9.59
N ASP A 20 1.68 -11.64 8.51
CA ASP A 20 2.42 -10.86 7.53
C ASP A 20 3.13 -9.66 8.17
N GLY A 21 2.46 -8.93 9.07
CA GLY A 21 3.02 -7.78 9.78
C GLY A 21 4.23 -8.16 10.64
N ASN A 22 4.12 -9.29 11.36
CA ASN A 22 5.23 -9.83 12.17
C ASN A 22 6.40 -10.29 11.30
N HIS A 23 6.13 -10.94 10.16
CA HIS A 23 7.21 -11.36 9.26
C HIS A 23 7.96 -10.17 8.66
N ILE A 24 7.26 -9.09 8.29
CA ILE A 24 7.92 -7.87 7.81
C ILE A 24 8.77 -7.25 8.92
N ALA A 25 8.23 -7.09 10.12
CA ALA A 25 8.96 -6.53 11.26
C ALA A 25 10.22 -7.36 11.60
N ASN A 26 10.11 -8.70 11.60
CA ASN A 26 11.24 -9.60 11.81
C ASN A 26 12.29 -9.49 10.69
N GLY A 27 11.88 -9.39 9.43
CA GLY A 27 12.81 -9.18 8.33
C GLY A 27 13.54 -7.85 8.44
N VAL A 28 12.88 -6.78 8.91
CA VAL A 28 13.54 -5.49 9.19
C VAL A 28 14.48 -5.58 10.40
N HIS A 29 14.11 -6.34 11.44
CA HIS A 29 15.01 -6.59 12.57
C HIS A 29 16.32 -7.24 12.10
N GLN A 30 16.25 -8.21 11.20
CA GLN A 30 17.44 -8.82 10.60
C GLN A 30 18.24 -7.83 9.74
N MET A 31 17.59 -6.93 9.00
CA MET A 31 18.27 -5.85 8.26
C MET A 31 19.06 -4.90 9.17
N LEU A 32 18.58 -4.66 10.40
CA LEU A 32 19.30 -3.86 11.40
C LEU A 32 20.55 -4.58 11.93
N LEU A 33 20.53 -5.91 12.01
CA LEU A 33 21.64 -6.73 12.53
C LEU A 33 22.71 -7.06 11.47
N GLN A 34 22.31 -7.41 10.25
CA GLN A 34 23.18 -8.03 9.23
C GLN A 34 23.44 -7.16 8.00
N ALA A 35 23.17 -5.85 8.11
CA ALA A 35 23.15 -4.85 7.04
C ALA A 35 21.87 -4.86 6.17
N PRO A 36 21.47 -3.70 5.62
CA PRO A 36 20.20 -3.56 4.91
C PRO A 36 20.30 -4.22 3.53
N SER A 37 19.82 -5.47 3.47
CA SER A 37 19.67 -6.23 2.24
C SER A 37 18.57 -7.28 2.41
N LYS A 38 18.14 -7.85 1.30
CA LYS A 38 17.21 -8.99 1.26
C LYS A 38 17.76 -10.12 2.13
N ASN A 39 16.99 -10.57 3.13
CA ASN A 39 17.37 -11.66 4.01
C ASN A 39 16.34 -12.79 3.98
N PRO A 40 16.70 -14.02 4.41
CA PRO A 40 15.82 -15.18 4.36
C PRO A 40 14.53 -15.07 5.18
N PHE A 41 14.48 -14.16 6.15
CA PHE A 41 13.33 -13.96 7.03
C PHE A 41 12.35 -12.91 6.50
N SER A 42 12.70 -12.22 5.41
CA SER A 42 11.83 -11.21 4.81
C SER A 42 10.69 -11.86 4.03
N TYR A 43 9.46 -11.65 4.51
CA TYR A 43 8.25 -12.03 3.80
C TYR A 43 7.97 -11.14 2.58
N ARG A 44 8.01 -11.76 1.40
CA ARG A 44 7.71 -11.16 0.09
C ARG A 44 8.43 -9.84 -0.14
N TYR A 45 9.68 -9.71 0.33
CA TYR A 45 10.48 -8.48 0.25
C TYR A 45 10.43 -7.84 -1.15
N GLU A 46 10.49 -8.68 -2.18
CA GLU A 46 10.55 -8.23 -3.56
C GLU A 46 9.29 -7.46 -3.98
N ALA A 47 8.13 -7.84 -3.46
CA ALA A 47 6.85 -7.21 -3.79
C ALA A 47 6.52 -5.99 -2.92
N GLN A 48 7.29 -5.71 -1.86
CA GLN A 48 6.97 -4.65 -0.88
C GLN A 48 8.22 -4.04 -0.22
N SER A 49 9.33 -3.93 -0.97
CA SER A 49 10.64 -3.51 -0.44
C SER A 49 10.62 -2.10 0.13
N GLY A 50 9.78 -1.20 -0.40
CA GLY A 50 9.60 0.15 0.14
C GLY A 50 9.10 0.14 1.57
N THR A 51 8.21 -0.79 1.91
CA THR A 51 7.72 -0.94 3.30
C THR A 51 8.88 -1.26 4.24
N TYR A 52 9.74 -2.21 3.87
CA TYR A 52 10.92 -2.59 4.66
C TYR A 52 11.87 -1.41 4.86
N TRP A 53 12.19 -0.68 3.80
CA TRP A 53 13.10 0.46 3.87
C TRP A 53 12.55 1.61 4.71
N LEU A 54 11.24 1.86 4.65
CA LEU A 54 10.61 2.89 5.46
C LEU A 54 10.65 2.54 6.96
N ILE A 55 10.32 1.30 7.31
CA ILE A 55 10.39 0.81 8.70
C ILE A 55 11.85 0.81 9.17
N TYR A 56 12.79 0.33 8.35
CA TYR A 56 14.22 0.32 8.67
C TYR A 56 14.74 1.73 8.95
N GLY A 57 14.44 2.69 8.07
CA GLY A 57 14.84 4.08 8.22
C GLY A 57 14.29 4.71 9.49
N LEU A 58 12.99 4.53 9.75
CA LEU A 58 12.37 5.03 10.97
C LEU A 58 12.98 4.40 12.22
N SER A 59 13.14 3.07 12.25
CA SER A 59 13.74 2.34 13.38
C SER A 59 15.18 2.80 13.64
N LYS A 60 15.96 3.07 12.60
CA LYS A 60 17.34 3.55 12.71
C LYS A 60 17.43 4.97 13.28
N ILE A 61 16.50 5.84 12.92
CA ILE A 61 16.51 7.26 13.35
C ILE A 61 15.90 7.43 14.75
N SER A 62 14.87 6.65 15.07
CA SER A 62 14.09 6.79 16.32
C SER A 62 14.46 5.75 17.39
N SER A 63 15.28 4.75 17.05
CA SER A 63 15.58 3.60 17.90
C SER A 63 14.35 2.78 18.33
N LEU A 64 13.21 2.95 17.65
CA LEU A 64 12.03 2.13 17.86
C LEU A 64 12.28 0.69 17.40
N GLN A 65 11.63 -0.26 18.07
CA GLN A 65 11.60 -1.63 17.56
C GLN A 65 10.89 -1.65 16.20
N PRO A 66 11.29 -2.51 15.25
CA PRO A 66 10.70 -2.55 13.91
C PRO A 66 9.18 -2.71 13.89
N LEU A 67 8.63 -3.50 14.82
CA LEU A 67 7.18 -3.67 14.93
C LEU A 67 6.49 -2.37 15.36
N ASP A 68 7.02 -1.67 16.37
CA ASP A 68 6.48 -0.39 16.84
C ASP A 68 6.55 0.69 15.76
N ALA A 69 7.68 0.75 15.05
CA ALA A 69 7.87 1.63 13.91
C ALA A 69 6.83 1.33 12.81
N PHE A 70 6.56 0.06 12.55
CA PHE A 70 5.58 -0.34 11.54
C PHE A 70 4.13 -0.05 11.98
N CYS A 71 3.79 -0.29 13.24
CA CYS A 71 2.49 0.09 13.81
C CYS A 71 2.27 1.61 13.71
N LEU A 72 3.27 2.41 14.07
CA LEU A 72 3.22 3.88 13.97
C LEU A 72 3.02 4.33 12.52
N LEU A 73 3.81 3.80 11.58
CA LEU A 73 3.66 4.09 10.16
C LEU A 73 2.27 3.70 9.65
N SER A 74 1.76 2.53 10.05
CA SER A 74 0.44 2.04 9.64
C SER A 74 -0.67 2.95 10.15
N ALA A 75 -0.61 3.38 11.41
CA ALA A 75 -1.59 4.31 11.98
C ALA A 75 -1.56 5.69 11.28
N LEU A 76 -0.38 6.25 11.04
CA LEU A 76 -0.24 7.52 10.33
C LEU A 76 -0.72 7.40 8.87
N SER A 77 -0.34 6.32 8.20
CA SER A 77 -0.78 6.03 6.84
C SER A 77 -2.29 5.80 6.76
N ALA A 78 -2.92 5.19 7.77
CA ALA A 78 -4.37 5.05 7.83
C ALA A 78 -5.09 6.40 7.89
N LEU A 79 -4.57 7.35 8.66
CA LEU A 79 -5.11 8.72 8.71
C LEU A 79 -4.96 9.42 7.37
N VAL A 80 -3.78 9.35 6.75
CA VAL A 80 -3.52 9.95 5.43
C VAL A 80 -4.40 9.32 4.36
N PHE A 81 -4.52 7.98 4.38
CA PHE A 81 -5.40 7.24 3.51
C PHE A 81 -6.85 7.68 3.66
N LEU A 82 -7.38 7.72 4.90
CA LEU A 82 -8.77 8.07 5.15
C LEU A 82 -9.07 9.48 4.66
N LEU A 83 -8.21 10.45 4.97
CA LEU A 83 -8.36 11.83 4.50
C LEU A 83 -8.25 11.93 2.98
N GLY A 84 -7.23 11.31 2.39
CA GLY A 84 -6.99 11.35 0.95
C GLY A 84 -8.10 10.67 0.14
N ALA A 85 -8.59 9.52 0.62
CA ALA A 85 -9.69 8.79 0.01
C ALA A 85 -11.01 9.55 0.15
N SER A 86 -11.31 10.08 1.34
CA SER A 86 -12.51 10.87 1.57
C SER A 86 -12.53 12.12 0.68
N LEU A 87 -11.42 12.86 0.60
CA LEU A 87 -11.31 14.02 -0.27
C LEU A 87 -11.43 13.64 -1.75
N SER A 88 -10.71 12.61 -2.21
CA SER A 88 -10.78 12.17 -3.60
C SER A 88 -12.21 11.79 -4.00
N LEU A 89 -12.90 11.00 -3.16
CA LEU A 89 -14.26 10.57 -3.43
C LEU A 89 -15.26 11.72 -3.36
N ALA A 90 -15.16 12.62 -2.38
CA ALA A 90 -16.00 13.82 -2.30
C ALA A 90 -15.85 14.68 -3.56
N ARG A 91 -14.63 14.83 -4.09
CA ARG A 91 -14.37 15.58 -5.34
C ARG A 91 -14.96 14.91 -6.56
N LEU A 92 -14.94 13.57 -6.63
CA LEU A 92 -15.45 12.82 -7.78
C LEU A 92 -16.98 12.73 -7.79
N THR A 93 -17.58 12.60 -6.62
CA THR A 93 -19.04 12.41 -6.46
C THR A 93 -19.79 13.73 -6.30
N GLY A 94 -19.12 14.79 -5.82
CA GLY A 94 -19.76 16.04 -5.44
C GLY A 94 -20.43 16.01 -4.06
N GLU A 95 -20.29 14.91 -3.33
CA GLU A 95 -20.86 14.73 -1.99
C GLU A 95 -20.04 15.42 -0.89
N ASP A 96 -20.65 15.58 0.28
CA ASP A 96 -19.99 16.17 1.44
C ASP A 96 -18.83 15.30 1.95
N PHE A 97 -17.70 15.93 2.26
CA PHE A 97 -16.49 15.26 2.74
C PHE A 97 -16.72 14.48 4.04
N ALA A 98 -17.46 15.05 5.00
CA ALA A 98 -17.71 14.38 6.27
C ALA A 98 -18.62 13.17 6.08
N LEU A 99 -19.64 13.29 5.23
CA LEU A 99 -20.50 12.15 4.87
C LEU A 99 -19.70 11.02 4.22
N VAL A 100 -18.88 11.32 3.22
CA VAL A 100 -18.03 10.33 2.54
C VAL A 100 -17.04 9.69 3.52
N GLY A 101 -16.44 10.47 4.41
CA GLY A 101 -15.53 9.95 5.44
C GLY A 101 -16.23 9.02 6.42
N LEU A 102 -17.44 9.35 6.86
CA LEU A 102 -18.27 8.47 7.70
C LEU A 102 -18.66 7.19 6.96
N MET A 103 -18.98 7.26 5.66
CA MET A 103 -19.23 6.08 4.84
C MET A 103 -17.98 5.21 4.71
N LEU A 104 -16.81 5.79 4.50
CA LEU A 104 -15.54 5.06 4.45
C LEU A 104 -15.27 4.34 5.78
N LEU A 105 -15.49 5.01 6.91
CA LEU A 105 -15.35 4.40 8.24
C LEU A 105 -16.37 3.28 8.50
N ALA A 106 -17.50 3.25 7.80
CA ALA A 106 -18.45 2.16 7.89
C ALA A 106 -17.96 0.88 7.20
N PHE A 107 -17.00 0.97 6.28
CA PHE A 107 -16.39 -0.22 5.69
C PHE A 107 -15.39 -0.85 6.65
N GLN A 108 -15.64 -2.10 7.01
CA GLN A 108 -14.80 -2.87 7.94
C GLN A 108 -13.32 -2.84 7.57
N GLU A 109 -13.03 -3.00 6.29
CA GLU A 109 -11.68 -3.05 5.75
C GLU A 109 -10.89 -1.75 6.02
N VAL A 110 -11.56 -0.59 6.05
CA VAL A 110 -10.87 0.70 6.25
C VAL A 110 -10.29 0.79 7.65
N TRP A 111 -11.07 0.43 8.68
CA TRP A 111 -10.56 0.48 10.05
C TRP A 111 -9.74 -0.75 10.40
N THR A 112 -10.08 -1.94 9.89
CA THR A 112 -9.31 -3.17 10.14
C THR A 112 -7.86 -3.02 9.71
N ASN A 113 -7.61 -2.47 8.51
CA ASN A 113 -6.26 -2.16 8.02
C ASN A 113 -5.50 -1.10 8.86
N ALA A 114 -6.19 -0.37 9.74
CA ALA A 114 -5.60 0.63 10.64
C ALA A 114 -5.22 0.07 12.02
N PHE A 115 -5.78 -1.07 12.43
CA PHE A 115 -5.56 -1.64 13.78
C PHE A 115 -4.34 -2.57 13.89
N TYR A 116 -3.68 -2.89 12.78
CA TYR A 116 -2.47 -3.71 12.78
C TYR A 116 -1.45 -3.21 11.77
N ALA A 117 -0.21 -3.68 11.93
CA ALA A 117 0.91 -3.33 11.07
C ALA A 117 0.71 -3.91 9.67
N ASN A 118 0.45 -3.05 8.67
CA ASN A 118 -0.01 -3.48 7.36
C ASN A 118 0.61 -2.67 6.22
N SER A 119 1.25 -3.33 5.25
CA SER A 119 1.86 -2.64 4.11
C SER A 119 0.83 -2.07 3.12
N ASN A 120 -0.40 -2.60 3.10
CA ASN A 120 -1.50 -2.10 2.25
C ASN A 120 -1.83 -0.66 2.58
N ILE A 121 -1.92 -0.31 3.86
CA ILE A 121 -2.33 1.03 4.26
C ILE A 121 -1.23 2.06 3.98
N LEU A 122 0.05 1.66 4.09
CA LEU A 122 1.19 2.48 3.66
C LEU A 122 1.11 2.80 2.16
N ALA A 123 0.92 1.78 1.32
CA ALA A 123 0.75 1.97 -0.12
C ALA A 123 -0.48 2.84 -0.43
N GLY A 124 -1.62 2.55 0.23
CA GLY A 124 -2.87 3.30 0.09
C GLY A 124 -2.73 4.79 0.40
N ALA A 125 -1.96 5.16 1.42
CA ALA A 125 -1.70 6.55 1.77
C ALA A 125 -1.04 7.33 0.61
N PHE A 126 0.01 6.75 0.00
CA PHE A 126 0.67 7.34 -1.17
C PHE A 126 -0.24 7.33 -2.39
N LEU A 127 -0.99 6.24 -2.60
CA LEU A 127 -1.90 6.07 -3.73
C LEU A 127 -2.97 7.17 -3.76
N PHE A 128 -3.73 7.32 -2.67
CA PHE A 128 -4.81 8.29 -2.59
C PHE A 128 -4.31 9.73 -2.51
N SER A 129 -3.12 9.97 -1.95
CA SER A 129 -2.46 11.27 -2.06
C SER A 129 -2.12 11.60 -3.52
N GLY A 130 -1.61 10.63 -4.29
CA GLY A 130 -1.33 10.78 -5.71
C GLY A 130 -2.57 11.03 -6.54
N PHE A 131 -3.66 10.31 -6.27
CA PHE A 131 -4.96 10.51 -6.92
C PHE A 131 -5.54 11.89 -6.61
N LEU A 132 -5.53 12.31 -5.35
CA LEU A 132 -6.02 13.63 -4.95
C LEU A 132 -5.29 14.75 -5.69
N VAL A 133 -3.95 14.68 -5.76
CA VAL A 133 -3.14 15.65 -6.52
C VAL A 133 -3.49 15.64 -8.01
N ALA A 134 -3.69 14.47 -8.60
CA ALA A 134 -4.06 14.34 -10.02
C ALA A 134 -5.47 14.88 -10.33
N ILE A 135 -6.42 14.74 -9.40
CA ILE A 135 -7.79 15.23 -9.51
C ILE A 135 -7.82 16.76 -9.37
N ASP A 136 -7.23 17.29 -8.30
CA ASP A 136 -7.37 18.70 -7.93
C ASP A 136 -6.58 19.63 -8.85
N ARG A 137 -5.41 19.19 -9.33
CA ARG A 137 -4.48 20.06 -10.06
C ARG A 137 -4.00 19.40 -11.34
N LYS A 138 -4.49 19.92 -12.46
CA LYS A 138 -4.10 19.45 -13.82
C LYS A 138 -2.86 20.16 -14.38
N THR A 139 -2.03 20.76 -13.52
CA THR A 139 -0.78 21.40 -13.92
C THR A 139 0.34 20.37 -14.05
N ILE A 140 1.32 20.62 -14.92
CA ILE A 140 2.42 19.68 -15.15
C ILE A 140 3.16 19.30 -13.85
N ARG A 141 3.36 20.25 -12.93
CA ARG A 141 4.02 20.03 -11.65
C ARG A 141 3.21 19.10 -10.74
N ALA A 142 1.89 19.25 -10.73
CA ALA A 142 1.01 18.37 -9.96
C ALA A 142 0.97 16.96 -10.56
N LEU A 143 0.95 16.82 -11.89
CA LEU A 143 1.04 15.51 -12.54
C LEU A 143 2.37 14.81 -12.25
N ILE A 144 3.47 15.56 -12.20
CA ILE A 144 4.78 15.03 -11.77
C ILE A 144 4.71 14.54 -10.33
N LEU A 145 4.19 15.36 -9.41
CA LEU A 145 4.05 14.96 -8.00
C LEU A 145 3.15 13.73 -7.84
N ALA A 146 2.05 13.65 -8.58
CA ALA A 146 1.18 12.48 -8.61
C ALA A 146 1.93 11.23 -9.09
N GLY A 147 2.71 11.32 -10.18
CA GLY A 147 3.53 10.21 -10.65
C GLY A 147 4.57 9.74 -9.63
N VAL A 148 5.20 10.67 -8.89
CA VAL A 148 6.12 10.31 -7.79
C VAL A 148 5.38 9.57 -6.68
N LEU A 149 4.26 10.11 -6.20
CA LEU A 149 3.48 9.49 -5.12
C LEU A 149 2.96 8.11 -5.52
N LEU A 150 2.45 7.95 -6.74
CA LEU A 150 1.98 6.66 -7.25
C LEU A 150 3.15 5.67 -7.45
N GLY A 151 4.31 6.14 -7.88
CA GLY A 151 5.53 5.31 -7.93
C GLY A 151 5.95 4.81 -6.54
N LEU A 152 5.92 5.69 -5.54
CA LEU A 152 6.18 5.32 -4.14
C LEU A 152 5.14 4.33 -3.62
N SER A 153 3.86 4.49 -3.97
CA SER A 153 2.81 3.52 -3.62
C SER A 153 3.15 2.12 -4.16
N VAL A 154 3.56 2.02 -5.42
CA VAL A 154 3.95 0.74 -6.04
C VAL A 154 5.23 0.17 -5.43
N TRP A 155 6.15 1.02 -4.99
CA TRP A 155 7.34 0.58 -4.27
C TRP A 155 7.03 0.05 -2.87
N MET A 156 6.08 0.67 -2.16
CA MET A 156 5.58 0.15 -0.88
C MET A 156 4.93 -1.22 -1.09
N ARG A 157 4.16 -1.38 -2.18
CA ARG A 157 3.49 -2.60 -2.58
C ARG A 157 3.22 -2.68 -4.09
N PHE A 158 3.78 -3.70 -4.73
CA PHE A 158 3.77 -3.82 -6.19
C PHE A 158 2.35 -3.98 -6.78
N ASP A 159 1.43 -4.63 -6.07
CA ASP A 159 0.04 -4.81 -6.49
C ASP A 159 -0.75 -3.50 -6.60
N ALA A 160 -0.26 -2.40 -6.01
CA ALA A 160 -0.84 -1.07 -6.20
C ALA A 160 -0.81 -0.60 -7.67
N VAL A 161 0.03 -1.20 -8.53
CA VAL A 161 0.08 -0.89 -9.97
C VAL A 161 -1.26 -1.13 -10.67
N LEU A 162 -2.06 -2.07 -10.15
CA LEU A 162 -3.39 -2.38 -10.70
C LEU A 162 -4.34 -1.18 -10.61
N MET A 163 -4.14 -0.31 -9.62
CA MET A 163 -4.96 0.89 -9.42
C MET A 163 -4.72 1.94 -10.51
N PHE A 164 -3.66 1.81 -11.32
CA PHE A 164 -3.40 2.73 -12.42
C PHE A 164 -4.44 2.62 -13.54
N ALA A 165 -5.16 1.49 -13.62
CA ALA A 165 -6.28 1.33 -14.54
C ALA A 165 -7.39 2.38 -14.31
N VAL A 166 -7.49 2.92 -13.08
CA VAL A 166 -8.49 3.93 -12.72
C VAL A 166 -8.05 5.35 -13.11
N LEU A 167 -6.75 5.60 -13.35
CA LEU A 167 -6.21 6.94 -13.62
C LEU A 167 -6.90 7.70 -14.78
N PRO A 168 -7.20 7.09 -15.93
CA PRO A 168 -7.91 7.79 -17.01
C PRO A 168 -9.27 8.35 -16.55
N LEU A 169 -9.97 7.61 -15.69
CA LEU A 169 -11.27 7.98 -15.15
C LEU A 169 -11.12 9.12 -14.13
N LEU A 170 -10.10 9.07 -13.28
CA LEU A 170 -9.85 10.07 -12.23
C LEU A 170 -9.41 11.43 -12.78
N ILE A 171 -8.50 11.42 -13.77
CA ILE A 171 -7.96 12.66 -14.31
C ILE A 171 -9.07 13.43 -15.04
N GLY A 172 -9.87 12.73 -15.86
CA GLY A 172 -10.89 13.33 -16.72
C GLY A 172 -10.33 14.38 -17.68
N GLY A 173 -11.07 14.73 -18.72
CA GLY A 173 -10.57 15.70 -19.69
C GLY A 173 -11.58 16.01 -20.77
N LYS A 174 -11.25 17.04 -21.58
CA LYS A 174 -12.12 17.46 -22.69
C LYS A 174 -12.03 16.48 -23.88
N SER A 175 -10.93 15.73 -23.98
CA SER A 175 -10.70 14.74 -25.03
C SER A 175 -9.93 13.52 -24.51
N TRP A 176 -10.19 12.36 -25.12
CA TRP A 176 -9.46 11.12 -24.84
C TRP A 176 -7.95 11.23 -25.08
N ARG A 177 -7.53 12.08 -26.03
CA ARG A 177 -6.11 12.34 -26.30
C ARG A 177 -5.44 13.04 -25.10
N GLU A 178 -6.10 14.04 -24.53
CA GLU A 178 -5.58 14.76 -23.36
C GLU A 178 -5.49 13.84 -22.13
N ILE A 179 -6.53 13.04 -21.89
CA ILE A 179 -6.56 12.04 -20.81
C ILE A 179 -5.43 11.03 -20.99
N GLY A 180 -5.26 10.51 -22.21
CA GLY A 180 -4.21 9.55 -22.54
C GLY A 180 -2.80 10.12 -22.29
N LEU A 181 -2.53 11.35 -22.75
CA LEU A 181 -1.22 11.99 -22.53
C LEU A 181 -0.90 12.22 -21.05
N LYS A 182 -1.88 12.70 -20.27
CA LYS A 182 -1.70 12.94 -18.83
C LYS A 182 -1.51 11.62 -18.06
N THR A 183 -2.32 10.61 -18.38
CA THR A 183 -2.19 9.28 -17.77
C THR A 183 -0.84 8.66 -18.11
N PHE A 184 -0.43 8.75 -19.38
CA PHE A 184 0.87 8.25 -19.83
C PHE A 184 2.01 8.93 -19.09
N LEU A 185 2.00 10.25 -18.96
CA LEU A 185 3.01 10.99 -18.22
C LEU A 185 3.13 10.49 -16.77
N ILE A 186 2.00 10.37 -16.05
CA ILE A 186 1.96 9.90 -14.67
C ILE A 186 2.50 8.46 -14.58
N ALA A 187 2.02 7.56 -15.44
CA ALA A 187 2.39 6.16 -15.44
C ALA A 187 3.88 5.95 -15.78
N SER A 188 4.40 6.67 -16.78
CA SER A 188 5.82 6.63 -17.15
C SER A 188 6.71 7.13 -16.01
N LEU A 189 6.33 8.23 -15.36
CA LEU A 189 7.09 8.75 -14.23
C LEU A 189 7.05 7.78 -13.04
N ALA A 190 5.88 7.24 -12.70
CA ALA A 190 5.75 6.24 -11.66
C ALA A 190 6.60 5.00 -11.96
N ALA A 191 6.63 4.53 -13.21
CA ALA A 191 7.49 3.43 -13.62
C ALA A 191 8.99 3.74 -13.42
N VAL A 192 9.44 4.95 -13.78
CA VAL A 192 10.82 5.39 -13.53
C VAL A 192 11.14 5.39 -12.04
N ILE A 193 10.25 5.94 -11.21
CA ILE A 193 10.43 5.95 -9.74
C ILE A 193 10.49 4.54 -9.18
N VAL A 194 9.61 3.64 -9.61
CA VAL A 194 9.61 2.22 -9.20
C VAL A 194 10.92 1.56 -9.61
N LEU A 195 11.39 1.72 -10.85
CA LEU A 195 12.63 1.13 -11.32
C LEU A 195 13.85 1.63 -10.53
N ILE A 196 13.92 2.94 -10.25
CA ILE A 196 14.97 3.52 -9.40
C ILE A 196 14.89 2.93 -7.99
N ALA A 197 13.70 2.90 -7.40
CA ALA A 197 13.51 2.42 -6.03
C ALA A 197 13.80 0.92 -5.87
N LEU A 198 13.45 0.10 -6.88
CA LEU A 198 13.79 -1.32 -6.93
C LEU A 198 15.31 -1.53 -7.06
N CYS A 199 15.98 -0.75 -7.90
CA CYS A 199 17.43 -0.75 -8.02
C CYS A 199 18.11 -0.41 -6.68
N LEU A 200 17.65 0.66 -6.01
CA LEU A 200 18.14 1.04 -4.67
C LEU A 200 17.85 -0.03 -3.61
N SER A 201 16.79 -0.81 -3.79
CA SER A 201 16.42 -1.91 -2.88
C SER A 201 17.11 -3.23 -3.20
N ASN A 202 17.95 -3.29 -4.24
CA ASN A 202 18.55 -4.52 -4.76
C ASN A 202 17.49 -5.61 -5.08
N VAL A 203 16.38 -5.21 -5.69
CA VAL A 203 15.30 -6.10 -6.14
C VAL A 203 15.20 -6.04 -7.65
N SER A 204 15.17 -7.19 -8.31
CA SER A 204 14.94 -7.27 -9.75
C SER A 204 13.47 -7.49 -10.08
N LEU A 205 13.03 -6.99 -11.25
CA LEU A 205 11.65 -7.18 -11.70
C LEU A 205 11.32 -8.67 -11.93
N SER A 206 12.30 -9.46 -12.38
CA SER A 206 12.14 -10.90 -12.56
C SER A 206 11.85 -11.62 -11.24
N GLU A 207 12.48 -11.22 -10.14
CA GLU A 207 12.18 -11.78 -8.82
C GLU A 207 10.74 -11.53 -8.37
N ILE A 208 10.19 -10.35 -8.68
CA ILE A 208 8.79 -10.01 -8.38
C ILE A 208 7.84 -10.93 -9.15
N LEU A 209 8.11 -11.13 -10.45
CA LEU A 209 7.32 -12.01 -11.32
C LEU A 209 7.44 -13.49 -10.91
N LEU A 210 8.63 -13.94 -10.52
CA LEU A 210 8.84 -15.31 -10.03
C LEU A 210 8.18 -15.53 -8.66
N SER A 211 8.15 -14.50 -7.80
CA SER A 211 7.45 -14.54 -6.52
C SER A 211 5.94 -14.71 -6.71
N SER A 212 5.35 -13.98 -7.66
CA SER A 212 3.91 -14.14 -7.96
C SER A 212 3.59 -15.51 -8.55
N GLN A 213 4.41 -16.03 -9.46
CA GLN A 213 4.24 -17.37 -10.05
C GLN A 213 4.31 -18.50 -9.01
N ARG A 214 5.29 -18.44 -8.09
CA ARG A 214 5.42 -19.42 -7.00
C ARG A 214 4.17 -19.48 -6.13
N HIS A 215 3.56 -18.33 -5.85
CA HIS A 215 2.32 -18.26 -5.08
C HIS A 215 1.14 -18.93 -5.79
N PHE A 216 1.03 -18.76 -7.12
CA PHE A 216 -0.01 -19.44 -7.91
C PHE A 216 0.23 -20.95 -7.98
N GLN A 217 1.47 -21.40 -8.09
CA GLN A 217 1.81 -22.82 -8.13
C GLN A 217 1.51 -23.53 -6.81
N LEU A 218 1.81 -22.91 -5.67
CA LEU A 218 1.49 -23.45 -4.34
C LEU A 218 -0.01 -23.60 -4.10
N ARG A 219 -0.84 -22.73 -4.70
CA ARG A 219 -2.31 -22.83 -4.64
C ARG A 219 -2.89 -23.85 -5.63
N ALA A 220 -2.17 -24.14 -6.72
CA ALA A 220 -2.58 -25.12 -7.71
C ALA A 220 -2.17 -26.56 -7.36
N ALA A 221 -1.27 -26.74 -6.39
CA ALA A 221 -0.91 -28.06 -5.89
C ALA A 221 -2.15 -28.70 -5.21
N PRO A 222 -2.51 -29.95 -5.55
CA PRO A 222 -3.60 -30.65 -4.86
C PRO A 222 -3.28 -30.70 -3.36
N PRO A 223 -4.28 -30.54 -2.47
CA PRO A 223 -4.05 -30.65 -1.04
C PRO A 223 -3.41 -32.02 -0.79
N LEU A 224 -2.25 -32.01 -0.13
CA LEU A 224 -1.59 -33.24 0.32
C LEU A 224 -2.64 -34.05 1.08
N ALA A 225 -3.05 -35.17 0.51
CA ALA A 225 -3.89 -36.13 1.20
C ALA A 225 -3.12 -36.49 2.47
N TRP A 226 -3.62 -36.04 3.61
CA TRP A 226 -3.10 -36.41 4.92
C TRP A 226 -3.29 -37.92 5.02
N ALA A 227 -2.27 -38.67 4.63
CA ALA A 227 -2.18 -40.09 4.90
C ALA A 227 -2.06 -40.22 6.43
N PHE A 228 -3.20 -40.33 7.10
CA PHE A 228 -3.25 -40.80 8.47
C PHE A 228 -2.78 -42.25 8.45
N PRO A 229 -1.65 -42.59 9.10
CA PRO A 229 -1.29 -44.00 9.28
C PRO A 229 -2.31 -44.61 10.23
N GLY A 230 -3.06 -45.60 9.74
CA GLY A 230 -3.93 -46.46 10.54
C GLY A 230 -3.17 -47.51 11.33
#